data_AF-A0A7X1NX46-F1
#
_entry.id   AF-A0A7X1NX46-F1
#
_cell.length_a   1.000
_cell.length_b   1.000
_cell.length_c   1.000
_cell.angle_alpha   90.00
_cell.angle_beta   90.00
_cell.angle_gamma   90.00
#
_symmetry.space_group_name_H-M   'P 1'
#
loop_
_entity.id
_entity.type
_entity.pdbx_description
1 polymer ?
#
loop_
_entity_poly.entity_id
_entity_poly.type
_entity_poly.pdbx_seq_one_letter_code
_entity_poly.pdbx_strand_id
1 'polypeptide(L)'
;MQDPVSGRALENLRWMVKLWRKGYRNGAAFDLEASESPDFDSHPDVVALKELAYLGYVELHVDEVMRAGWTIGADLTAKGIRLASEEAFGDEVSPERFPFP
;
A
#
# COMPACT_ATOMS: atom_id res chain seq x y z
N MET A 1 -10.89 17.61 12.48
CA MET A 1 -9.51 17.09 12.50
C MET A 1 -9.43 16.11 11.35
N GLN A 2 -8.51 16.31 10.39
CA GLN A 2 -8.13 15.22 9.50
C GLN A 2 -7.37 14.24 10.40
N ASP A 3 -7.88 13.03 10.59
CA ASP A 3 -7.13 12.00 11.31
C ASP A 3 -5.77 11.85 10.61
N PRO A 4 -4.65 11.98 11.35
CA PRO A 4 -3.34 11.89 10.73
C PRO A 4 -3.16 10.46 10.22
N VAL A 5 -3.08 10.31 8.90
CA VAL A 5 -2.72 9.04 8.27
C VAL A 5 -1.39 8.58 8.86
N SER A 6 -1.28 7.31 9.25
CA SER A 6 -0.02 6.81 9.82
C SER A 6 1.14 6.95 8.82
N GLY A 7 2.36 7.14 9.31
CA GLY A 7 3.55 7.26 8.44
C GLY A 7 3.71 6.06 7.50
N ARG A 8 3.44 4.85 8.01
CA ARG A 8 3.47 3.60 7.22
C ARG A 8 2.40 3.59 6.13
N ALA A 9 1.18 4.04 6.44
CA ALA A 9 0.10 4.16 5.45
C ALA A 9 0.44 5.21 4.38
N LEU A 10 1.02 6.35 4.76
CA LEU A 10 1.45 7.35 3.81
C LEU A 10 2.55 6.81 2.88
N GLU A 11 3.56 6.13 3.41
CA GLU A 11 4.61 5.51 2.59
C GLU A 11 4.05 4.47 1.61
N ASN A 12 3.11 3.62 2.05
CA ASN A 12 2.46 2.63 1.19
C ASN A 12 1.65 3.30 0.07
N LEU A 13 0.90 4.35 0.40
CA LEU A 13 0.11 5.10 -0.59
C LEU A 13 1.01 5.79 -1.62
N ARG A 14 2.11 6.41 -1.18
CA ARG A 14 3.09 7.04 -2.08
C ARG A 14 3.73 6.00 -3.00
N TRP A 15 4.03 4.81 -2.50
CA TRP A 15 4.55 3.71 -3.31
C TRP A 15 3.57 3.30 -4.41
N MET A 16 2.32 3.05 -4.06
CA MET A 16 1.27 2.69 -5.02
C MET A 16 1.07 3.78 -6.08
N VAL A 17 1.11 5.05 -5.69
CA VAL A 17 1.04 6.19 -6.61
C VAL A 17 2.25 6.23 -7.55
N LYS A 18 3.45 5.95 -7.06
CA LYS A 18 4.67 5.87 -7.87
C LYS A 18 4.58 4.75 -8.92
N LEU A 19 4.05 3.58 -8.54
CA LEU A 19 3.78 2.47 -9.46
C LEU A 19 2.75 2.85 -10.52
N TRP A 20 1.65 3.47 -10.10
CA TRP A 20 0.65 3.98 -11.03
C TRP A 20 1.26 4.98 -12.03
N ARG A 21 2.10 5.90 -11.60
CA ARG A 21 2.79 6.83 -12.54
C ARG A 21 3.68 6.11 -13.55
N LYS A 22 4.31 5.00 -13.15
CA LYS A 22 5.16 4.17 -14.02
C LYS A 22 4.39 3.26 -14.99
N GLY A 23 3.05 3.25 -14.93
CA GLY A 23 2.22 2.45 -15.84
C GLY A 23 1.69 1.15 -15.25
N TYR A 24 2.02 0.82 -14.00
CA TYR A 24 1.46 -0.34 -13.31
C TYR A 24 0.01 0.00 -12.91
N ARG A 25 -0.96 -0.64 -13.55
CA ARG A 25 -2.41 -0.38 -13.36
C ARG A 25 -3.11 -1.43 -12.51
N ASN A 26 -2.48 -2.59 -12.34
CA ASN A 26 -3.08 -3.78 -11.74
C ASN A 26 -2.35 -4.07 -10.42
N GLY A 27 -2.77 -3.41 -9.35
CA GLY A 27 -2.34 -3.66 -8.00
C GLY A 27 -0.88 -3.34 -7.69
N ALA A 28 -0.61 -3.11 -6.41
CA ALA A 28 0.70 -3.26 -5.81
C ALA A 28 0.65 -4.49 -4.91
N ALA A 29 1.66 -5.35 -5.00
CA ALA A 29 1.86 -6.44 -4.06
C ALA A 29 2.85 -5.99 -2.96
N PHE A 30 2.48 -6.24 -1.71
CA PHE A 30 3.33 -5.99 -0.57
C PHE A 30 3.74 -7.34 0.00
N ASP A 31 5.04 -7.65 -0.12
CA ASP A 31 5.64 -8.81 0.55
C ASP A 31 5.87 -8.46 2.02
N LEU A 32 5.40 -9.32 2.92
CA LEU A 32 5.35 -9.05 4.35
C LEU A 32 6.40 -9.93 5.04
N GLU A 33 7.37 -9.29 5.67
CA GLU A 33 8.39 -10.02 6.41
C GLU A 33 7.79 -10.60 7.71
N ALA A 34 7.71 -11.93 7.81
CA ALA A 34 7.22 -12.60 9.01
C ALA A 34 8.01 -12.27 10.30
N SER A 35 9.22 -11.70 10.18
CA SER A 35 9.98 -11.17 11.30
C SER A 35 9.42 -9.87 11.89
N GLU A 36 8.68 -9.07 11.12
CA GLU A 36 8.05 -7.83 11.61
C GLU A 36 6.79 -8.10 12.43
N SER A 37 6.08 -9.21 12.16
CA SER A 37 4.93 -9.66 12.95
C SER A 37 4.71 -11.17 12.81
N PRO A 38 4.47 -11.90 13.91
CA PRO A 38 4.11 -13.32 13.85
C PRO A 38 2.67 -13.56 13.36
N ASP A 39 1.84 -12.51 13.31
CA ASP A 39 0.46 -12.54 12.87
C ASP A 39 0.25 -11.61 11.66
N PHE A 40 -0.38 -12.14 10.61
CA PHE A 40 -0.62 -11.41 9.36
C PHE A 40 -1.51 -10.19 9.58
N ASP A 41 -2.60 -10.35 10.33
CA ASP A 41 -3.58 -9.28 10.52
C ASP A 41 -3.04 -8.10 11.35
N SER A 42 -2.03 -8.37 12.17
CA SER A 42 -1.30 -7.42 12.99
C SER A 42 -0.04 -6.84 12.32
N HIS A 43 0.32 -7.29 11.11
CA HIS A 43 1.50 -6.80 10.40
C HIS A 43 1.39 -5.29 10.12
N PRO A 44 2.46 -4.49 10.33
CA PRO A 44 2.39 -3.02 10.19
C PRO A 44 1.85 -2.56 8.83
N ASP A 45 2.28 -3.20 7.74
CA ASP A 45 1.77 -2.89 6.40
C ASP A 45 0.31 -3.32 6.19
N VAL A 46 -0.14 -4.42 6.79
CA VAL A 46 -1.55 -4.85 6.71
C VAL A 46 -2.43 -3.87 7.47
N VAL A 47 -2.02 -3.43 8.66
CA VAL A 47 -2.72 -2.41 9.44
C VAL A 47 -2.79 -1.08 8.68
N ALA A 48 -1.65 -0.64 8.11
CA ALA A 48 -1.56 0.56 7.31
C ALA A 48 -2.42 0.51 6.04
N LEU A 49 -2.45 -0.63 5.35
CA LEU A 49 -3.29 -0.82 4.17
C LEU A 49 -4.79 -0.87 4.52
N LYS A 50 -5.16 -1.48 5.65
CA LYS A 50 -6.54 -1.44 6.19
C LYS A 50 -6.96 -0.01 6.53
N GLU A 51 -6.05 0.80 7.08
CA GLU A 51 -6.28 2.23 7.32
C GLU A 51 -6.57 2.99 6.00
N LEU A 52 -5.73 2.81 4.98
CA LEU A 52 -5.95 3.41 3.65
C LEU A 52 -7.26 2.95 3.00
N ALA A 53 -7.63 1.69 3.19
CA ALA A 53 -8.86 1.12 2.67
C ALA A 53 -10.09 1.73 3.37
N TYR A 54 -10.04 1.87 4.70
CA TYR A 54 -11.06 2.57 5.47
C TYR A 54 -11.23 4.03 5.03
N LEU A 55 -10.12 4.71 4.72
CA LEU A 55 -10.12 6.07 4.18
C LEU A 55 -10.50 6.15 2.69
N GLY A 56 -10.73 5.01 2.03
CA GLY A 56 -11.16 4.89 0.64
C GLY A 56 -10.09 5.22 -0.39
N TYR A 57 -8.80 5.20 -0.02
CA TYR A 57 -7.70 5.42 -0.97
C TYR A 57 -7.32 4.16 -1.75
N VAL A 58 -7.50 2.98 -1.13
CA VAL A 58 -7.13 1.69 -1.72
C VAL A 58 -8.25 0.66 -1.54
N GLU A 59 -8.21 -0.38 -2.36
CA GLU A 59 -9.00 -1.62 -2.22
C GLU A 59 -8.04 -2.78 -1.98
N LEU A 60 -8.35 -3.69 -1.04
CA LEU A 60 -7.46 -4.78 -0.65
C LEU A 60 -7.91 -6.11 -1.25
N HIS A 61 -6.96 -6.87 -1.79
CA HIS A 61 -7.15 -8.21 -2.32
C HIS A 61 -6.59 -9.23 -1.33
N VAL A 62 -7.47 -9.76 -0.47
CA VAL A 62 -7.08 -10.60 0.69
C VAL A 62 -7.38 -12.09 0.49
N ASP A 63 -7.64 -12.51 -0.75
CA ASP A 63 -8.02 -13.90 -1.07
C ASP A 63 -6.99 -14.92 -0.54
N GLU A 64 -7.47 -16.12 -0.16
CA GLU A 64 -6.72 -17.12 0.63
C GLU A 64 -5.33 -17.51 0.10
N VAL A 65 -5.09 -17.38 -1.22
CA VAL A 65 -3.80 -17.70 -1.87
C VAL A 65 -2.70 -16.71 -1.48
N MET A 66 -3.05 -15.48 -1.11
CA MET A 66 -2.11 -14.42 -0.69
C MET A 66 -1.57 -14.63 0.73
N ARG A 67 -2.38 -15.21 1.63
CA ARG A 67 -1.96 -15.51 3.02
C ARG A 67 -0.87 -16.58 3.10
N ALA A 68 -0.90 -17.56 2.19
CA ALA A 68 0.12 -18.60 2.12
C ALA A 68 1.49 -18.06 1.66
N GLY A 69 1.51 -16.92 0.96
CA GLY A 69 2.72 -16.25 0.49
C GLY A 69 3.13 -15.02 1.28
N TRP A 70 2.53 -14.76 2.46
CA TRP A 70 2.78 -13.53 3.23
C TRP A 70 2.73 -12.27 2.37
N THR A 71 1.82 -12.23 1.40
CA THR A 71 1.68 -11.10 0.48
C THR A 71 0.30 -10.50 0.66
N ILE A 72 0.17 -9.19 0.46
CA ILE A 72 -1.14 -8.54 0.34
C ILE A 72 -1.16 -7.69 -0.92
N GLY A 73 -2.20 -7.87 -1.74
CA GLY A 73 -2.45 -7.03 -2.91
C GLY A 73 -3.31 -5.84 -2.53
N ALA A 74 -3.02 -4.68 -3.11
CA ALA A 74 -3.87 -3.50 -2.99
C ALA A 74 -3.95 -2.72 -4.32
N ASP A 75 -5.13 -2.21 -4.65
CA ASP A 75 -5.37 -1.33 -5.79
C ASP A 75 -5.66 0.10 -5.35
N LEU A 76 -5.25 1.10 -6.15
CA LEU A 76 -5.69 2.47 -5.93
C LEU A 76 -7.17 2.63 -6.34
N THR A 77 -7.99 3.21 -5.48
CA THR A 77 -9.33 3.64 -5.87
C THR A 77 -9.27 4.90 -6.74
N ALA A 78 -10.41 5.35 -7.27
CA ALA A 78 -10.50 6.65 -7.94
C ALA A 78 -10.01 7.82 -7.06
N LYS A 79 -10.14 7.71 -5.72
CA LYS A 79 -9.63 8.71 -4.77
C LYS A 79 -8.09 8.66 -4.70
N GLY A 80 -7.51 7.46 -4.60
CA GLY A 80 -6.06 7.27 -4.61
C GLY A 80 -5.41 7.71 -5.92
N ILE A 81 -6.04 7.41 -7.06
CA ILE A 81 -5.54 7.79 -8.39
C ILE A 81 -5.43 9.32 -8.55
N ARG A 82 -6.32 10.11 -7.93
CA ARG A 82 -6.23 11.58 -7.99
C ARG A 82 -4.90 12.12 -7.43
N LEU A 83 -4.32 11.43 -6.44
CA LEU A 83 -3.01 11.77 -5.89
C LEU A 83 -1.88 11.56 -6.91
N ALA A 84 -2.07 10.66 -7.88
CA ALA A 84 -1.09 10.45 -8.94
C ALA A 84 -0.94 11.67 -9.86
N SER A 85 -1.94 12.56 -9.92
CA SER A 85 -1.86 13.83 -10.64
C SER A 85 -1.14 14.95 -9.89
N GLU A 86 -0.81 14.77 -8.61
CA GLU A 86 -0.17 15.79 -7.77
C GLU A 86 1.36 15.70 -7.88
N GLU A 87 1.98 16.55 -8.71
CA GLU A 87 3.36 16.44 -9.25
C GLU A 87 4.41 15.74 -8.34
N ALA A 88 4.44 15.98 -7.03
CA ALA A 88 5.46 15.45 -6.11
C ALA A 88 5.04 14.31 -5.15
N PHE A 89 3.78 13.84 -5.14
CA PHE A 89 3.31 12.96 -4.06
C PHE A 89 4.09 11.63 -3.93
N GLY A 90 4.44 10.98 -5.06
CA GLY A 90 5.08 9.66 -5.07
C GLY A 90 6.61 9.63 -4.97
N ASP A 91 7.27 10.79 -4.84
CA ASP A 91 8.73 10.89 -5.02
C ASP A 91 9.51 10.54 -3.74
N GLU A 92 8.92 10.78 -2.58
CA GLU A 92 9.48 10.51 -1.26
C GLU A 92 9.21 9.06 -0.78
N VAL A 93 9.64 8.07 -1.57
CA VAL A 93 9.52 6.64 -1.21
C VAL A 93 10.88 5.96 -1.36
N SER A 94 11.39 5.40 -0.27
CA SER A 94 12.58 4.56 -0.31
C SER A 94 12.27 3.25 -1.03
N PRO A 95 12.93 2.96 -2.18
CA PRO A 95 12.70 1.72 -2.92
C PRO A 95 13.22 0.47 -2.19
N GLU A 96 14.08 0.62 -1.18
CA GLU A 96 14.64 -0.50 -0.41
C GLU A 96 13.57 -1.30 0.34
N ARG A 97 12.46 -0.64 0.73
CA ARG A 97 11.30 -1.26 1.38
C ARG A 97 10.33 -1.92 0.39
N PHE A 98 10.48 -1.64 -0.90
CA PHE A 98 9.60 -2.11 -1.97
C PHE A 98 10.43 -2.74 -3.09
N PRO A 99 10.92 -3.97 -2.88
CA PRO A 99 11.88 -4.61 -3.78
C PRO A 99 11.29 -4.94 -5.16
N PHE A 100 9.95 -5.00 -5.29
CA PHE A 100 9.25 -5.35 -6.53
C PHE A 100 8.21 -4.29 -6.88
N PRO A 101 8.10 -3.88 -8.16
CA PRO A 101 7.02 -3.04 -8.64
C PRO A 101 5.66 -3.74 -8.68
#